data_AF-A0A1F6I9X3-F1
#
_entry.id   AF-A0A1F6I9X3-F1
#
_cell.length_a   1.000
_cell.length_b   1.000
_cell.length_c   1.000
_cell.angle_alpha   90.00
_cell.angle_beta   90.00
_cell.angle_gamma   90.00
#
_symmetry.space_group_name_H-M   'P 1'
#
loop_
_entity.id
_entity.type
_entity.pdbx_description
1 polymer ?
#
loop_
_entity_poly.entity_id
_entity_poly.type
_entity_poly.pdbx_seq_one_letter_code
_entity_poly.pdbx_strand_id
1 'polypeptide(L)'
;MVLPGDLVISVRDLGSDDIHIVGAKGAMLNEGFAVTHHAYFKFLRDNKLDIKIKHLLETINFARGDSISQVSTYIKKLITTSKVPDGIIYRIFGHYQDIKASNVLVHLFIISGDPLQSKVLEEKTHEVSGEAVLFDTIRSLWSLLFGPQLLLYRHNNDLEHLKTGASVIVEKA
;
A
#
# COMPACT_ATOMS: atom_id res chain seq x y z
N MET A 1 0.33 17.45 10.30
CA MET A 1 -0.68 17.42 9.23
C MET A 1 0.01 17.13 7.92
N VAL A 2 -0.09 15.88 7.49
CA VAL A 2 0.35 15.43 6.16
C VAL A 2 -0.52 16.11 5.09
N LEU A 3 0.14 16.70 4.09
CA LEU A 3 -0.49 17.35 2.96
C LEU A 3 -0.66 16.37 1.78
N PRO A 4 -1.58 16.62 0.83
CA PRO A 4 -1.74 15.78 -0.36
C PRO A 4 -0.46 15.58 -1.20
N GLY A 5 0.53 16.46 -1.07
CA GLY A 5 1.83 16.37 -1.73
C GLY A 5 2.87 15.51 -0.99
N ASP A 6 2.58 15.08 0.24
CA ASP A 6 3.51 14.34 1.09
C ASP A 6 3.42 12.85 0.76
N LEU A 7 4.19 12.44 -0.24
CA LEU A 7 4.24 11.06 -0.73
C LEU A 7 5.02 10.15 0.23
N VAL A 8 6.02 10.71 0.92
CA VAL A 8 6.83 10.03 1.93
C VAL A 8 7.08 11.03 3.05
N ILE A 9 6.92 10.59 4.28
CA ILE A 9 7.08 11.44 5.47
C ILE A 9 7.87 10.69 6.55
N SER A 10 8.78 11.37 7.24
CA SER A 10 9.46 10.78 8.39
C SER A 10 8.47 10.56 9.51
N VAL A 11 8.63 9.46 10.29
CA VAL A 11 7.79 9.24 11.47
C VAL A 11 7.95 10.34 12.52
N ARG A 12 9.10 11.04 12.52
CA ARG A 12 9.37 12.18 13.42
C ARG A 12 8.55 13.42 13.09
N ASP A 13 8.06 13.52 11.86
CA ASP A 13 7.25 14.65 11.39
C ASP A 13 5.74 14.36 11.53
N LEU A 14 5.37 13.17 12.02
CA LEU A 14 3.97 12.79 12.27
C LEU A 14 3.49 13.37 13.60
N GLY A 15 2.34 14.03 13.57
CA GLY A 15 1.58 14.41 14.75
C GLY A 15 0.54 13.38 15.16
N SER A 16 -0.09 13.59 16.31
CA SER A 16 -1.23 12.76 16.79
C SER A 16 -2.38 12.70 15.78
N ASP A 17 -2.57 13.74 14.99
CA ASP A 17 -3.64 13.82 14.01
C ASP A 17 -3.35 12.98 12.75
N ASP A 18 -2.12 12.57 12.52
CA ASP A 18 -1.69 11.86 11.30
C ASP A 18 -1.90 10.32 11.40
N ILE A 19 -2.46 9.82 12.52
CA ILE A 19 -2.79 8.40 12.74
C ILE A 19 -3.69 7.84 11.65
N HIS A 20 -4.64 8.63 11.14
CA HIS A 20 -5.54 8.18 10.07
C HIS A 20 -4.82 7.92 8.74
N ILE A 21 -3.57 8.39 8.60
CA ILE A 21 -2.76 8.30 7.39
C ILE A 21 -1.77 7.15 7.49
N VAL A 22 -1.16 6.93 8.64
CA VAL A 22 -0.08 5.96 8.82
C VAL A 22 -0.43 4.79 9.75
N GLY A 23 -1.61 4.85 10.36
CA GLY A 23 -2.05 3.93 11.40
C GLY A 23 -1.38 4.18 12.74
N ALA A 24 -1.93 3.56 13.79
CA ALA A 24 -1.40 3.67 15.14
C ALA A 24 0.07 3.22 15.22
N LYS A 25 0.45 2.16 14.49
CA LYS A 25 1.82 1.66 14.45
C LYS A 25 2.80 2.73 13.96
N GLY A 26 2.51 3.36 12.81
CA GLY A 26 3.35 4.42 12.26
C GLY A 26 3.51 5.63 13.19
N ALA A 27 2.45 6.00 13.91
CA ALA A 27 2.47 7.10 14.87
C ALA A 27 3.25 6.80 16.17
N MET A 28 3.57 5.52 16.44
CA MET A 28 4.32 5.10 17.63
C MET A 28 5.81 4.85 17.33
N LEU A 29 6.25 4.99 16.08
CA LEU A 29 7.64 4.73 15.69
C LEU A 29 8.57 5.89 16.01
N ASN A 30 9.76 5.56 16.52
CA ASN A 30 10.82 6.53 16.81
C ASN A 30 11.77 6.75 15.60
N GLU A 31 11.99 5.71 14.79
CA GLU A 31 12.89 5.73 13.64
C GLU A 31 12.26 5.02 12.44
N GLY A 32 12.00 5.77 11.37
CA GLY A 32 11.34 5.25 10.18
C GLY A 32 10.73 6.34 9.30
N PHE A 33 9.99 5.89 8.29
CA PHE A 33 9.17 6.76 7.44
C PHE A 33 7.93 6.02 6.95
N ALA A 34 6.93 6.77 6.53
CA ALA A 34 5.73 6.22 5.90
C ALA A 34 5.66 6.65 4.43
N VAL A 35 5.48 5.66 3.55
CA VAL A 35 5.02 5.86 2.18
C VAL A 35 3.49 5.99 2.25
N THR A 36 2.97 7.18 1.99
CA THR A 36 1.58 7.51 2.30
C THR A 36 0.60 6.93 1.28
N HIS A 37 -0.68 6.89 1.62
CA HIS A 37 -1.74 6.56 0.66
C HIS A 37 -1.80 7.52 -0.54
N HIS A 38 -1.34 8.76 -0.41
CA HIS A 38 -1.20 9.67 -1.56
C HIS A 38 -0.18 9.13 -2.57
N ALA A 39 0.91 8.52 -2.11
CA ALA A 39 1.89 7.84 -2.96
C ALA A 39 1.29 6.62 -3.67
N TYR A 40 0.49 5.81 -2.96
CA TYR A 40 -0.25 4.70 -3.57
C TYR A 40 -1.19 5.18 -4.68
N PHE A 41 -2.04 6.18 -4.42
CA PHE A 41 -2.96 6.69 -5.43
C PHE A 41 -2.23 7.39 -6.59
N LYS A 42 -1.12 8.08 -6.32
CA LYS A 42 -0.26 8.63 -7.38
C LYS A 42 0.35 7.53 -8.24
N PHE A 43 0.86 6.47 -7.63
CA PHE A 43 1.38 5.30 -8.34
C PHE A 43 0.33 4.68 -9.27
N LEU A 44 -0.91 4.53 -8.79
CA LEU A 44 -2.00 4.03 -9.63
C LEU A 44 -2.28 4.94 -10.83
N ARG A 45 -2.45 6.26 -10.59
CA ARG A 45 -2.78 7.23 -11.64
C ARG A 45 -1.69 7.38 -12.68
N ASP A 46 -0.43 7.55 -12.26
CA ASP A 46 0.69 7.77 -13.16
C ASP A 46 0.93 6.55 -14.09
N ASN A 47 0.60 5.34 -13.63
CA ASN A 47 0.68 4.11 -14.42
C ASN A 47 -0.64 3.76 -15.17
N LYS A 48 -1.69 4.58 -15.03
CA LYS A 48 -3.05 4.31 -15.52
C LYS A 48 -3.59 2.96 -15.04
N LEU A 49 -3.21 2.55 -13.84
CA LEU A 49 -3.61 1.28 -13.24
C LEU A 49 -5.05 1.33 -12.76
N ASP A 50 -5.51 2.46 -12.26
CA ASP A 50 -6.91 2.71 -11.92
C ASP A 50 -7.87 2.31 -13.05
N ILE A 51 -7.58 2.74 -14.29
CA ILE A 51 -8.38 2.40 -15.47
C ILE A 51 -8.31 0.90 -15.78
N LYS A 52 -7.11 0.34 -15.83
CA LYS A 52 -6.89 -1.10 -16.14
C LYS A 52 -7.53 -2.00 -15.11
N ILE A 53 -7.39 -1.68 -13.84
CA ILE A 53 -7.95 -2.42 -12.71
C ILE A 53 -9.47 -2.32 -12.75
N LYS A 54 -10.04 -1.14 -13.01
CA LYS A 54 -11.50 -0.99 -13.16
C LYS A 54 -12.07 -1.93 -14.22
N HIS A 55 -11.47 -1.97 -15.41
CA HIS A 55 -11.89 -2.88 -16.47
C HIS A 55 -11.77 -4.35 -16.10
N LEU A 56 -10.71 -4.74 -15.39
CA LEU A 56 -10.57 -6.10 -14.89
C LEU A 56 -11.65 -6.45 -13.86
N LEU A 57 -11.96 -5.54 -12.94
CA LEU A 57 -13.00 -5.73 -11.92
C LEU A 57 -14.39 -5.91 -12.55
N GLU A 58 -14.69 -5.22 -13.65
CA GLU A 58 -15.94 -5.36 -14.42
C GLU A 58 -16.13 -6.77 -15.01
N THR A 59 -15.05 -7.55 -15.14
CA THR A 59 -15.11 -8.93 -15.67
C THR A 59 -15.25 -10.02 -14.60
N ILE A 60 -15.18 -9.67 -13.31
CA ILE A 60 -15.25 -10.66 -12.23
C ILE A 60 -16.66 -11.25 -12.14
N ASN A 61 -16.72 -12.58 -12.08
CA ASN A 61 -17.90 -13.27 -11.58
C ASN A 61 -17.69 -13.62 -10.09
N PHE A 62 -18.30 -12.84 -9.20
CA PHE A 62 -18.16 -13.02 -7.75
C PHE A 62 -18.84 -14.29 -7.20
N ALA A 63 -19.68 -14.96 -7.98
CA ALA A 63 -20.22 -16.28 -7.61
C ALA A 63 -19.21 -17.42 -7.83
N ARG A 64 -18.05 -17.13 -8.42
CA ARG A 64 -17.03 -18.11 -8.85
C ARG A 64 -15.66 -17.78 -8.26
N GLY A 65 -15.21 -18.59 -7.30
CA GLY A 65 -13.93 -18.38 -6.62
C GLY A 65 -12.71 -18.43 -7.55
N ASP A 66 -12.77 -19.21 -8.63
CA ASP A 66 -11.74 -19.26 -9.66
C ASP A 66 -11.68 -17.97 -10.50
N SER A 67 -12.83 -17.39 -10.84
CA SER A 67 -12.91 -16.07 -11.51
C SER A 67 -12.29 -14.97 -10.66
N ILE A 68 -12.64 -14.91 -9.37
CA ILE A 68 -12.05 -13.93 -8.42
C ILE A 68 -10.53 -14.11 -8.35
N SER A 69 -10.06 -15.34 -8.19
CA SER A 69 -8.63 -15.65 -8.07
C SER A 69 -7.85 -15.29 -9.33
N GLN A 70 -8.43 -15.56 -10.50
CA GLN A 70 -7.83 -15.23 -11.79
C GLN A 70 -7.68 -13.72 -11.96
N VAL A 71 -8.75 -12.95 -11.74
CA VAL A 71 -8.70 -11.49 -11.89
C VAL A 71 -7.80 -10.85 -10.84
N SER A 72 -7.86 -11.30 -9.59
CA SER A 72 -6.90 -10.91 -8.54
C SER A 72 -5.47 -11.10 -9.02
N THR A 73 -5.13 -12.26 -9.58
CA THR A 73 -3.79 -12.55 -10.10
C THR A 73 -3.36 -11.56 -11.18
N TYR A 74 -4.25 -11.22 -12.12
CA TYR A 74 -3.95 -10.24 -13.16
C TYR A 74 -3.72 -8.83 -12.60
N ILE A 75 -4.58 -8.37 -11.68
CA ILE A 75 -4.43 -7.06 -11.03
C ILE A 75 -3.11 -7.01 -10.25
N LYS A 76 -2.81 -8.04 -9.46
CA LYS A 76 -1.57 -8.11 -8.68
C LYS A 76 -0.35 -8.03 -9.58
N LYS A 77 -0.35 -8.75 -10.71
CA LYS A 77 0.73 -8.69 -11.70
C LYS A 77 0.90 -7.29 -12.30
N LEU A 78 -0.19 -6.59 -12.61
CA LEU A 78 -0.12 -5.20 -13.09
C LEU A 78 0.57 -4.29 -12.07
N ILE A 79 0.21 -4.42 -10.78
CA ILE A 79 0.78 -3.61 -9.71
C ILE A 79 2.26 -3.94 -9.50
N THR A 80 2.62 -5.23 -9.39
CA THR A 80 4.01 -5.62 -9.09
C THR A 80 4.98 -5.33 -10.23
N THR A 81 4.51 -5.26 -11.47
CA THR A 81 5.35 -4.97 -12.64
C THR A 81 5.39 -3.50 -13.05
N SER A 82 4.54 -2.65 -12.47
CA SER A 82 4.49 -1.21 -12.81
C SER A 82 5.63 -0.43 -12.17
N LYS A 83 6.08 0.62 -12.87
CA LYS A 83 7.18 1.48 -12.40
C LYS A 83 6.68 2.38 -11.27
N VAL A 84 7.41 2.43 -10.16
CA VAL A 84 7.17 3.44 -9.12
C VAL A 84 7.62 4.81 -9.67
N PRO A 85 6.78 5.87 -9.62
CA PRO A 85 7.17 7.20 -10.09
C PRO A 85 8.48 7.69 -9.45
N ASP A 86 9.36 8.30 -10.25
CA ASP A 86 10.71 8.69 -9.81
C ASP A 86 10.66 9.62 -8.58
N GLY A 87 9.67 10.52 -8.52
CA GLY A 87 9.47 11.39 -7.35
C GLY A 87 9.14 10.65 -6.04
N ILE A 88 8.55 9.45 -6.10
CA ILE A 88 8.37 8.58 -4.93
C ILE A 88 9.68 7.85 -4.62
N ILE A 89 10.35 7.33 -5.65
CA ILE A 89 11.64 6.62 -5.51
C ILE A 89 12.67 7.49 -4.80
N TYR A 90 12.90 8.72 -5.26
CA TYR A 90 13.91 9.61 -4.68
C TYR A 90 13.63 9.94 -3.21
N ARG A 91 12.35 10.09 -2.84
CA ARG A 91 11.96 10.36 -1.45
C ARG A 91 12.17 9.14 -0.56
N ILE A 92 11.76 7.95 -1.01
CA ILE A 92 12.00 6.69 -0.29
C ILE A 92 13.50 6.49 -0.09
N PHE A 93 14.30 6.68 -1.14
CA PHE A 93 15.75 6.53 -1.09
C PHE A 93 16.39 7.48 -0.08
N GLY A 94 16.04 8.78 -0.10
CA GLY A 94 16.55 9.75 0.86
C GLY A 94 16.28 9.34 2.31
N HIS A 95 15.03 8.99 2.62
CA HIS A 95 14.68 8.54 3.98
C HIS A 95 15.33 7.20 4.35
N TYR A 96 15.46 6.26 3.41
CA TYR A 96 16.10 4.97 3.65
C TYR A 96 17.59 5.13 4.00
N GLN A 97 18.29 6.04 3.32
CA GLN A 97 19.68 6.37 3.65
C GLN A 97 19.81 7.04 5.02
N ASP A 98 18.85 7.88 5.40
CA ASP A 98 18.84 8.57 6.70
C ASP A 98 18.65 7.60 7.88
N ILE A 99 17.94 6.48 7.68
CA ILE A 99 17.75 5.44 8.71
C ILE A 99 19.09 4.79 9.10
N LYS A 100 20.07 4.73 8.18
CA LYS A 100 21.41 4.11 8.39
C LYS A 100 21.34 2.68 8.96
N ALA A 101 20.39 1.87 8.49
CA ALA A 101 20.25 0.47 8.90
C ALA A 101 20.39 -0.48 7.71
N SER A 102 20.99 -1.63 7.96
CA SER A 102 21.15 -2.70 6.96
C SER A 102 19.83 -3.40 6.65
N ASN A 103 18.94 -3.48 7.64
CA ASN A 103 17.63 -4.12 7.55
C ASN A 103 16.55 -3.16 8.06
N VAL A 104 15.36 -3.28 7.50
CA VAL A 104 14.16 -2.56 7.93
C VAL A 104 12.98 -3.52 8.01
N LEU A 105 12.03 -3.20 8.88
CA LEU A 105 10.72 -3.85 8.92
C LEU A 105 9.73 -3.03 8.10
N VAL A 106 8.96 -3.70 7.24
CA VAL A 106 8.00 -3.06 6.34
C VAL A 106 6.61 -3.57 6.64
N HIS A 107 5.70 -2.64 6.97
CA HIS A 107 4.34 -2.89 7.41
C HIS A 107 3.31 -2.29 6.45
N LEU A 108 2.23 -3.00 6.18
CA LEU A 108 1.09 -2.48 5.42
C LEU A 108 0.01 -1.93 6.34
N PHE A 109 -0.47 -0.73 6.06
CA PHE A 109 -1.63 -0.13 6.71
C PHE A 109 -2.71 0.22 5.67
N ILE A 110 -3.90 -0.35 5.82
CA ILE A 110 -5.03 -0.08 4.93
C ILE A 110 -5.80 1.14 5.42
N ILE A 111 -6.07 2.07 4.51
CA ILE A 111 -6.88 3.25 4.76
C ILE A 111 -8.19 3.09 3.99
N SER A 112 -9.28 2.91 4.74
CA SER A 112 -10.61 2.78 4.16
C SER A 112 -11.68 3.30 5.11
N GLY A 113 -12.88 3.52 4.60
CA GLY A 113 -14.05 3.85 5.42
C GLY A 113 -14.60 2.68 6.23
N ASP A 114 -14.07 1.46 6.03
CA ASP A 114 -14.49 0.26 6.76
C ASP A 114 -13.28 -0.40 7.46
N PRO A 115 -13.13 -0.25 8.79
CA PRO A 115 -11.99 -0.79 9.52
C PRO A 115 -11.92 -2.32 9.50
N LEU A 116 -12.98 -3.05 9.12
CA LEU A 116 -12.93 -4.50 9.02
C LEU A 116 -12.10 -4.98 7.82
N GLN A 117 -11.87 -4.14 6.80
CA GLN A 117 -11.00 -4.48 5.68
C GLN A 117 -9.57 -4.81 6.12
N SER A 118 -9.06 -4.15 7.17
CA SER A 118 -7.73 -4.46 7.73
C SER A 118 -7.69 -5.76 8.53
N LYS A 119 -8.84 -6.31 8.94
CA LYS A 119 -8.91 -7.64 9.55
C LYS A 119 -8.97 -8.76 8.52
N VAL A 120 -9.51 -8.47 7.33
CA VAL A 120 -9.55 -9.42 6.21
C VAL A 120 -8.13 -9.72 5.70
N LEU A 121 -7.24 -8.73 5.73
CA LEU A 121 -5.82 -8.92 5.49
C LEU A 121 -5.11 -9.04 6.82
N GLU A 122 -4.61 -10.24 7.17
CA GLU A 122 -3.69 -10.38 8.30
C GLU A 122 -2.55 -9.36 8.21
N GLU A 123 -2.11 -8.83 9.35
CA GLU A 123 -0.95 -7.94 9.42
C GLU A 123 0.26 -8.62 8.75
N LYS A 124 0.83 -7.97 7.74
CA LYS A 124 2.03 -8.45 7.05
C LYS A 124 3.20 -7.54 7.38
N THR A 125 4.13 -8.06 8.17
CA THR A 125 5.45 -7.48 8.41
C THR A 125 6.47 -8.23 7.56
N HIS A 126 7.33 -7.51 6.84
CA HIS A 126 8.41 -8.10 6.07
C HIS A 126 9.73 -7.50 6.51
N GLU A 127 10.72 -8.33 6.82
CA GLU A 127 12.10 -7.88 6.97
C GLU A 127 12.73 -7.72 5.58
N VAL A 128 13.33 -6.56 5.34
CA VAL A 128 13.87 -6.17 4.05
C VAL A 128 15.29 -5.63 4.22
N SER A 129 16.19 -6.09 3.35
CA SER A 129 17.53 -5.54 3.22
C SER A 129 17.77 -5.10 1.78
N GLY A 130 18.22 -3.85 1.60
CA GLY A 130 18.53 -3.28 0.30
C GLY A 130 17.34 -2.61 -0.39
N GLU A 131 17.66 -1.56 -1.15
CA GLU A 131 16.69 -0.66 -1.76
C GLU A 131 15.82 -1.34 -2.83
N ALA A 132 16.43 -2.18 -3.67
CA ALA A 132 15.70 -2.89 -4.73
C ALA A 132 14.60 -3.78 -4.13
N VAL A 133 14.94 -4.52 -3.06
CA VAL A 133 14.00 -5.38 -2.34
C VAL A 133 12.91 -4.54 -1.67
N LEU A 134 13.24 -3.36 -1.15
CA LEU A 134 12.24 -2.44 -0.57
C LEU A 134 11.18 -2.02 -1.58
N PHE A 135 11.57 -1.62 -2.79
CA PHE A 135 10.59 -1.24 -3.82
C PHE A 135 9.72 -2.41 -4.26
N ASP A 136 10.30 -3.60 -4.38
CA ASP A 136 9.55 -4.82 -4.69
C ASP A 136 8.56 -5.18 -3.57
N THR A 137 8.98 -5.08 -2.31
CA THR A 137 8.11 -5.28 -1.15
C THR A 137 6.97 -4.27 -1.11
N ILE A 138 7.25 -2.98 -1.35
CA ILE A 138 6.20 -1.94 -1.37
C ILE A 138 5.14 -2.25 -2.45
N ARG A 139 5.55 -2.57 -3.67
CA ARG A 139 4.62 -2.96 -4.75
C ARG A 139 3.85 -4.23 -4.40
N SER A 140 4.53 -5.21 -3.82
CA SER A 140 3.90 -6.46 -3.38
C SER A 140 2.82 -6.20 -2.32
N LEU A 141 3.11 -5.36 -1.32
CA LEU A 141 2.15 -4.96 -0.28
C LEU A 141 0.95 -4.21 -0.86
N TRP A 142 1.16 -3.25 -1.76
CA TRP A 142 0.06 -2.59 -2.46
C TRP A 142 -0.80 -3.57 -3.27
N SER A 143 -0.20 -4.61 -3.85
CA SER A 143 -0.95 -5.63 -4.57
C SER A 143 -1.90 -6.45 -3.67
N LEU A 144 -1.61 -6.54 -2.37
CA LEU A 144 -2.47 -7.27 -1.42
C LEU A 144 -3.86 -6.67 -1.30
N LEU A 145 -4.03 -5.37 -1.60
CA LEU A 145 -5.33 -4.69 -1.60
C LEU A 145 -6.31 -5.30 -2.62
N PHE A 146 -5.82 -6.11 -3.57
CA PHE A 146 -6.62 -6.79 -4.58
C PHE A 146 -6.57 -8.31 -4.43
N GLY A 147 -6.24 -8.82 -3.24
CA GLY A 147 -6.32 -10.24 -2.94
C GLY A 147 -7.77 -10.77 -2.98
N PRO A 148 -7.99 -12.07 -3.25
CA PRO A 148 -9.33 -12.62 -3.49
C PRO A 148 -10.30 -12.38 -2.34
N GLN A 149 -9.83 -12.55 -1.10
CA GLN A 149 -10.65 -12.37 0.11
C GLN A 149 -11.13 -10.93 0.26
N LEU A 150 -10.27 -9.95 -0.04
CA LEU A 150 -10.61 -8.54 0.08
C LEU A 150 -11.49 -8.07 -1.08
N LEU A 151 -11.30 -8.60 -2.29
CA LEU A 151 -12.21 -8.38 -3.40
C LEU A 151 -13.61 -8.90 -3.07
N LEU A 152 -13.72 -10.15 -2.60
CA LEU A 152 -15.00 -10.74 -2.22
C LEU A 152 -15.66 -9.99 -1.06
N TYR A 153 -14.87 -9.62 -0.03
CA TYR A 153 -15.37 -8.85 1.10
C TYR A 153 -15.97 -7.52 0.65
N ARG A 154 -15.24 -6.76 -0.18
CA ARG A 154 -15.73 -5.47 -0.68
C ARG A 154 -16.99 -5.62 -1.52
N HIS A 155 -17.06 -6.64 -2.37
CA HIS A 155 -18.27 -6.92 -3.15
C HIS A 155 -19.47 -7.20 -2.26
N ASN A 156 -19.32 -8.07 -1.26
CA ASN A 156 -20.42 -8.46 -0.37
C ASN A 156 -20.91 -7.32 0.55
N ASN A 157 -20.12 -6.27 0.71
CA ASN A 157 -20.43 -5.11 1.56
C ASN A 157 -20.63 -3.82 0.75
N ASP A 158 -20.81 -3.91 -0.58
CA ASP A 158 -21.02 -2.77 -1.49
C ASP A 158 -19.93 -1.67 -1.38
N LEU A 159 -18.67 -2.08 -1.17
CA LEU A 159 -17.52 -1.20 -1.03
C LEU A 159 -16.78 -1.02 -2.35
N GLU A 160 -16.49 0.22 -2.71
CA GLU A 160 -15.72 0.53 -3.92
C GLU A 160 -14.25 0.09 -3.81
N HIS A 161 -13.83 -0.82 -4.69
CA HIS A 161 -12.48 -1.39 -4.68
C HIS A 161 -11.34 -0.37 -4.80
N LEU A 162 -11.56 0.71 -5.56
CA LEU A 162 -10.55 1.74 -5.84
C LEU A 162 -10.58 2.93 -4.85
N LYS A 163 -11.52 2.96 -3.90
CA LYS A 163 -11.53 3.98 -2.83
C LYS A 163 -10.64 3.62 -1.64
N THR A 164 -10.32 2.33 -1.46
CA THR A 164 -9.39 1.89 -0.42
C THR A 164 -7.95 2.25 -0.80
N GLY A 165 -7.29 3.02 0.06
CA GLY A 165 -5.88 3.35 -0.02
C GLY A 165 -5.04 2.48 0.91
N ALA A 166 -3.72 2.63 0.82
CA ALA A 166 -2.81 2.05 1.79
C ALA A 166 -1.55 2.87 1.96
N SER A 167 -1.07 2.92 3.19
CA SER A 167 0.27 3.39 3.53
C SER A 167 1.18 2.20 3.79
N VAL A 168 2.46 2.35 3.47
CA VAL A 168 3.50 1.37 3.80
C VAL A 168 4.48 2.03 4.76
N ILE A 169 4.62 1.45 5.94
CA ILE A 169 5.44 1.99 7.02
C ILE A 169 6.76 1.23 7.01
N VAL A 170 7.86 1.97 6.92
CA VAL A 170 9.22 1.45 6.96
C VAL A 170 9.81 1.83 8.31
N GLU A 171 10.11 0.83 9.11
CA GLU A 171 10.63 0.91 10.46
C GLU A 171 12.08 0.42 10.47
N LYS A 172 12.94 1.12 11.20
CA LYS A 172 14.28 0.62 11.47
C LYS A 172 14.20 -0.67 12.29
N ALA A 173 14.79 -1.76 11.78
CA ALA A 173 14.84 -3.04 12.47
C ALA A 173 15.72 -3.00 13.74
#